data_AF-A0A7R7ZKM6-F1
#
_entry.id   AF-A0A7R7ZKM6-F1
#
_cell.length_a   1.000
_cell.length_b   1.000
_cell.length_c   1.000
_cell.angle_alpha   90.00
_cell.angle_beta   90.00
_cell.angle_gamma   90.00
#
_symmetry.space_group_name_H-M   'P 1'
#
loop_
_entity.id
_entity.type
_entity.pdbx_description
1 polymer ?
#
loop_
_entity_poly.entity_id
_entity_poly.type
_entity_poly.pdbx_seq_one_letter_code
_entity_poly.pdbx_strand_id
1 'polypeptide(L)'
;MKQLVDKGLAKTEHEAKVKQEMGDPVDIVLKLKDMIGTAVKPCPEAALAWTGVVFALQMMINPIKETETNRKGIQHVIERMSWYWELSSHILKERDPNGTSYAGLRSGLKEQLIQLYKALLSYQMKSVCSYYQNRGFVFLKDLVQLHDWNGQLDNINKIEATFQGSVTQYDMQQRTGLDQQKLGTLGDISGHLQKLPSRQRDLQEEEKNSGCLKDLRLTNPEDDMKRIEDSKDLLLHESFIWILSHPCFTEWMDDKGSQFLWIKGDPGKGKTMLLIGIIKELSRRPHKSSPLSFYFCQATDAKLNNATAVLRGLTYQMLVQQPSLISHLRKEYDTAGPKLFEGVNAFTSMS
;
A
#
# COMPACT_ATOMS: atom_id res chain seq x y z
N MET A 1 -23.54 37.84 18.08
CA MET A 1 -23.28 37.36 19.46
C MET A 1 -22.05 38.00 20.07
N LYS A 2 -20.87 37.92 19.44
CA LYS A 2 -19.61 38.56 19.89
C LYS A 2 -19.79 40.03 20.33
N GLN A 3 -20.35 40.89 19.46
CA GLN A 3 -20.64 42.30 19.79
C GLN A 3 -21.57 42.51 21.01
N LEU A 4 -22.50 41.59 21.28
CA LEU A 4 -23.41 41.68 22.44
C LEU A 4 -22.70 41.27 23.73
N VAL A 5 -21.82 40.28 23.65
CA VAL A 5 -20.96 39.86 24.75
C VAL A 5 -19.92 40.93 25.06
N ASP A 6 -19.27 41.50 24.04
CA ASP A 6 -18.30 42.59 24.19
C ASP A 6 -18.94 43.84 24.80
N LYS A 7 -20.15 44.21 24.35
CA LYS A 7 -20.94 45.29 24.98
C LYS A 7 -21.37 44.97 26.41
N GLY A 8 -21.70 43.71 26.72
CA GLY A 8 -22.01 43.27 28.08
C GLY A 8 -20.80 43.29 29.02
N LEU A 9 -19.64 42.86 28.52
CA LEU A 9 -18.34 42.94 29.21
C LEU A 9 -17.94 44.39 29.47
N ALA A 10 -18.09 45.29 28.50
CA ALA A 10 -17.82 46.71 28.66
C ALA A 10 -18.77 47.37 29.67
N LYS A 11 -20.07 47.01 29.66
CA LYS A 11 -21.07 47.51 30.61
C LYS A 11 -20.76 47.12 32.07
N THR A 12 -20.10 45.98 32.27
CA THR A 12 -19.71 45.45 33.59
C THR A 12 -18.24 45.77 33.95
N GLU A 13 -17.49 46.41 33.04
CA GLU A 13 -16.06 46.67 33.19
C GLU A 13 -15.76 47.70 34.30
N HIS A 14 -16.55 48.77 34.39
CA HIS A 14 -16.35 49.81 35.41
C HIS A 14 -16.61 49.27 36.82
N GLU A 15 -17.62 48.41 36.98
CA GLU A 15 -17.94 47.76 38.26
C GLU A 15 -16.86 46.75 38.69
N ALA A 16 -16.16 46.15 37.73
CA ALA A 16 -15.05 45.25 38.03
C ALA A 16 -13.74 45.99 38.30
N LYS A 17 -13.44 47.08 37.58
CA LYS A 17 -12.25 47.92 37.81
C LYS A 17 -12.26 48.58 39.18
N VAL A 18 -13.41 49.16 39.57
CA VAL A 18 -13.60 49.74 40.92
C VAL A 18 -13.42 48.70 42.04
N LYS A 19 -13.63 47.41 41.75
CA LYS A 19 -13.44 46.30 42.69
C LYS A 19 -12.04 45.68 42.68
N GLN A 20 -11.20 45.99 41.68
CA GLN A 20 -9.85 45.44 41.53
C GLN A 20 -8.78 46.42 42.08
N GLU A 21 -9.04 47.73 42.07
CA GLU A 21 -8.17 48.77 42.66
C GLU A 21 -8.28 48.87 44.19
N MET A 22 -9.39 48.41 44.77
CA MET A 22 -9.48 48.09 46.20
C MET A 22 -9.17 46.60 46.35
N GLY A 23 -8.07 46.23 47.01
CA GLY A 23 -7.69 44.81 47.19
C GLY A 23 -8.85 43.94 47.71
N ASP A 24 -8.88 42.67 47.28
CA ASP A 24 -10.05 41.78 47.25
C ASP A 24 -11.04 41.94 48.44
N PRO A 25 -12.04 42.84 48.31
CA PRO A 25 -12.88 43.24 49.44
C PRO A 25 -13.76 42.09 49.93
N VAL A 26 -14.06 41.14 49.03
CA VAL A 26 -14.89 39.96 49.32
C VAL A 26 -14.14 38.98 50.23
N ASP A 27 -12.85 38.75 49.98
CA ASP A 27 -12.02 37.86 50.80
C ASP A 27 -11.73 38.43 52.19
N ILE A 28 -11.55 39.75 52.30
CA ILE A 28 -11.41 40.45 53.59
C ILE A 28 -12.70 40.33 54.39
N VAL A 29 -13.86 40.53 53.74
CA VAL A 29 -15.19 40.41 54.37
C VAL A 29 -15.49 38.96 54.76
N LEU A 30 -15.09 37.96 53.97
CA LEU A 30 -15.23 36.55 54.31
C LEU A 30 -14.35 36.14 55.49
N LYS A 31 -13.10 36.61 55.55
CA LYS A 31 -12.23 36.39 56.71
C LYS A 31 -12.78 37.02 57.98
N LEU A 32 -13.30 38.25 57.91
CA LEU A 32 -13.98 38.91 59.02
C LEU A 32 -15.25 38.17 59.44
N LYS A 33 -16.02 37.66 58.45
CA LYS A 33 -17.21 36.85 58.69
C LYS A 33 -16.91 35.63 59.56
N ASP A 34 -15.87 34.89 59.20
CA ASP A 34 -15.50 33.64 59.86
C ASP A 34 -14.86 33.89 61.25
N MET A 35 -14.07 34.96 61.36
CA MET A 35 -13.44 35.37 62.62
C MET A 35 -14.48 35.81 63.66
N ILE A 36 -15.39 36.72 63.30
CA ILE A 36 -16.45 37.20 64.20
C ILE A 36 -17.47 36.09 64.47
N GLY A 37 -17.78 35.25 63.48
CA GLY A 37 -18.62 34.06 63.67
C GLY A 37 -18.05 33.08 64.70
N THR A 38 -16.74 33.00 64.83
CA THR A 38 -16.08 32.17 65.85
C THR A 38 -16.12 32.82 67.23
N ALA A 39 -15.96 34.15 67.31
CA ALA A 39 -16.00 34.90 68.57
C ALA A 39 -17.40 35.02 69.17
N VAL A 40 -18.45 34.99 68.34
CA VAL A 40 -19.85 35.20 68.76
C VAL A 40 -20.58 33.89 69.11
N LYS A 41 -20.02 32.72 68.73
CA LYS A 41 -20.54 31.38 69.09
C LYS A 41 -20.89 31.18 70.58
N PRO A 42 -20.15 31.72 71.56
CA PRO A 42 -20.47 31.55 72.99
C PRO A 42 -21.71 32.34 73.46
N CYS A 43 -22.22 33.30 72.68
CA CYS A 43 -23.30 34.20 73.08
C CYS A 43 -24.53 34.03 72.15
N PRO A 44 -25.61 33.36 72.59
CA PRO A 44 -26.74 33.00 71.72
C PRO A 44 -27.50 34.20 71.14
N GLU A 45 -27.68 35.29 71.90
CA GLU A 45 -28.35 36.51 71.42
C GLU A 45 -27.54 37.22 70.32
N ALA A 46 -26.22 37.28 70.48
CA ALA A 46 -25.32 37.88 69.49
C ALA A 46 -25.14 36.96 68.26
N ALA A 47 -25.17 35.64 68.42
CA ALA A 47 -25.12 34.68 67.31
C ALA A 47 -26.35 34.78 66.40
N LEU A 48 -27.52 35.04 66.97
CA LEU A 48 -28.75 35.27 66.20
C LEU A 48 -28.69 36.56 65.38
N ALA A 49 -28.24 37.67 65.98
CA ALA A 49 -28.00 38.93 65.26
C ALA A 49 -26.92 38.78 64.18
N TRP A 50 -25.84 38.05 64.48
CA TRP A 50 -24.76 37.76 63.54
C TRP A 50 -25.23 36.90 62.36
N THR A 51 -26.17 35.99 62.58
CA THR A 51 -26.78 35.19 61.50
C THR A 51 -27.50 36.08 60.49
N GLY A 52 -28.19 37.14 60.94
CA GLY A 52 -28.79 38.14 60.06
C GLY A 52 -27.76 38.93 59.24
N VAL A 53 -26.64 39.31 59.86
CA VAL A 53 -25.51 39.98 59.17
C VAL A 53 -24.83 39.05 58.16
N VAL A 54 -24.59 37.80 58.53
CA VAL A 54 -24.07 36.76 57.64
C VAL A 54 -24.99 36.55 56.45
N PHE A 55 -26.30 36.49 56.69
CA PHE A 55 -27.30 36.35 55.64
C PHE A 55 -27.25 37.56 54.68
N ALA A 56 -27.25 38.79 55.20
CA ALA A 56 -27.14 40.01 54.40
C ALA A 56 -25.80 40.12 53.64
N LEU A 57 -24.70 39.63 54.22
CA LEU A 57 -23.40 39.55 53.56
C LEU A 57 -23.41 38.51 52.43
N GLN A 58 -23.97 37.32 52.67
CA GLN A 58 -24.13 36.29 51.66
C GLN A 58 -24.99 36.79 50.48
N MET A 59 -26.01 37.59 50.79
CA MET A 59 -26.88 38.28 49.82
C MET A 59 -26.12 39.27 48.93
N MET A 60 -25.09 39.94 49.46
CA MET A 60 -24.27 40.86 48.67
C MET A 60 -23.12 40.14 47.94
N ILE A 61 -22.55 39.09 48.53
CA ILE A 61 -21.39 38.38 48.00
C ILE A 61 -21.77 37.43 46.85
N ASN A 62 -22.91 36.73 46.93
CA ASN A 62 -23.31 35.75 45.92
C ASN A 62 -23.45 36.36 44.51
N PRO A 63 -24.16 37.50 44.30
CA PRO A 63 -24.23 38.14 42.97
C PRO A 63 -22.86 38.58 42.45
N ILE A 64 -21.96 38.99 43.34
CA ILE A 64 -20.60 39.42 42.98
C ILE A 64 -19.77 38.21 42.50
N LYS A 65 -19.83 37.08 43.21
CA LYS A 65 -19.16 35.84 42.79
C LYS A 65 -19.73 35.26 41.51
N GLU A 66 -21.05 35.27 41.34
CA GLU A 66 -21.73 34.77 40.14
C GLU A 66 -21.40 35.63 38.90
N THR A 67 -21.33 36.96 39.05
CA THR A 67 -20.93 37.87 37.96
C THR A 67 -19.45 37.73 37.59
N GLU A 68 -18.56 37.52 38.56
CA GLU A 68 -17.14 37.25 38.30
C GLU A 68 -16.93 35.90 37.59
N THR A 69 -17.61 34.86 38.06
CA THR A 69 -17.56 33.50 37.49
C THR A 69 -18.11 33.49 36.06
N ASN A 70 -19.23 34.18 35.80
CA ASN A 70 -19.78 34.38 34.47
C ASN A 70 -18.80 35.15 33.56
N ARG A 71 -18.10 36.18 34.07
CA ARG A 71 -17.12 36.94 33.28
C ARG A 71 -15.90 36.11 32.88
N LYS A 72 -15.35 35.33 33.81
CA LYS A 72 -14.24 34.41 33.53
C LYS A 72 -14.68 33.30 32.56
N GLY A 73 -15.87 32.72 32.80
CA GLY A 73 -16.41 31.67 31.96
C GLY A 73 -16.79 32.13 30.54
N ILE A 74 -17.34 33.33 30.36
CA ILE A 74 -17.70 33.83 29.03
C ILE A 74 -16.47 34.12 28.18
N GLN A 75 -15.38 34.61 28.79
CA GLN A 75 -14.10 34.79 28.12
C GLN A 75 -13.55 33.44 27.64
N HIS A 76 -13.53 32.45 28.54
CA HIS A 76 -13.12 31.08 28.19
C HIS A 76 -13.94 30.51 27.03
N VAL A 77 -15.27 30.63 27.09
CA VAL A 77 -16.18 30.13 26.06
C VAL A 77 -15.95 30.81 24.70
N ILE A 78 -15.67 32.12 24.66
CA ILE A 78 -15.34 32.82 23.41
C ILE A 78 -14.04 32.30 22.79
N GLU A 79 -12.99 32.15 23.60
CA GLU A 79 -11.70 31.61 23.15
C GLU A 79 -11.87 30.20 22.57
N ARG A 80 -12.58 29.32 23.29
CA ARG A 80 -12.89 27.96 22.80
C ARG A 80 -13.70 27.96 21.51
N MET A 81 -14.71 28.81 21.38
CA MET A 81 -15.55 28.89 20.18
C MET A 81 -14.71 29.19 18.93
N SER A 82 -13.72 30.07 19.04
CA SER A 82 -12.81 30.40 17.93
C SER A 82 -11.92 29.22 17.53
N TRP A 83 -11.39 28.50 18.51
CA TRP A 83 -10.55 27.33 18.30
C TRP A 83 -11.34 26.19 17.62
N TYR A 84 -12.55 25.89 18.10
CA TYR A 84 -13.39 24.82 17.55
C TYR A 84 -13.89 25.13 16.13
N TRP A 85 -14.03 26.40 15.79
CA TRP A 85 -14.35 26.82 14.43
C TRP A 85 -13.23 26.42 13.46
N GLU A 86 -11.98 26.79 13.76
CA GLU A 86 -10.82 26.44 12.95
C GLU A 86 -10.60 24.93 12.88
N LEU A 87 -10.67 24.24 14.02
CA LEU A 87 -10.51 22.79 14.08
C LEU A 87 -11.54 22.06 13.21
N SER A 88 -12.81 22.49 13.26
CA SER A 88 -13.88 21.87 12.48
C SER A 88 -13.60 21.93 10.97
N SER A 89 -12.96 23.00 10.49
CA SER A 89 -12.61 23.17 9.09
C SER A 89 -11.54 22.17 8.61
N HIS A 90 -10.67 21.72 9.51
CA HIS A 90 -9.60 20.77 9.20
C HIS A 90 -10.04 19.31 9.38
N ILE A 91 -10.75 19.01 10.46
CA ILE A 91 -11.16 17.63 10.79
C ILE A 91 -12.33 17.15 9.93
N LEU A 92 -13.27 18.04 9.61
CA LEU A 92 -14.44 17.68 8.81
C LEU A 92 -14.18 17.76 7.30
N LYS A 93 -12.99 18.18 6.86
CA LYS A 93 -12.65 18.20 5.44
C LYS A 93 -12.40 16.78 4.96
N GLU A 94 -13.14 16.38 3.95
CA GLU A 94 -13.03 15.06 3.33
C GLU A 94 -11.66 14.96 2.65
N ARG A 95 -10.78 14.13 3.22
CA ARG A 95 -9.38 13.98 2.79
C ARG A 95 -9.14 12.72 1.94
N ASP A 96 -10.15 11.87 1.82
CA ASP A 96 -10.09 10.58 1.15
C ASP A 96 -11.02 10.56 -0.07
N PRO A 97 -10.51 10.25 -1.29
CA PRO A 97 -11.33 10.08 -2.49
C PRO A 97 -12.37 8.96 -2.40
N ASN A 98 -12.17 7.95 -1.53
CA ASN A 98 -13.02 6.76 -1.44
C ASN A 98 -14.02 6.76 -0.26
N GLY A 99 -14.03 7.83 0.57
CA GLY A 99 -15.13 8.25 1.45
C GLY A 99 -15.66 7.28 2.54
N THR A 100 -15.18 6.03 2.62
CA THR A 100 -15.92 4.96 3.33
C THR A 100 -15.28 4.50 4.63
N SER A 101 -13.95 4.52 4.74
CA SER A 101 -13.26 3.82 5.84
C SER A 101 -13.45 4.47 7.23
N TYR A 102 -13.72 5.77 7.29
CA TYR A 102 -13.83 6.52 8.55
C TYR A 102 -15.14 7.32 8.68
N ALA A 103 -16.14 7.02 7.85
CA ALA A 103 -17.41 7.75 7.82
C ALA A 103 -18.15 7.70 9.19
N GLY A 104 -18.11 6.55 9.86
CA GLY A 104 -18.73 6.37 11.19
C GLY A 104 -18.02 7.12 12.32
N LEU A 105 -16.69 7.20 12.30
CA LEU A 105 -15.96 8.01 13.29
C LEU A 105 -16.18 9.50 13.06
N ARG A 106 -16.24 9.94 11.79
CA ARG A 106 -16.52 11.33 11.43
C ARG A 106 -17.93 11.76 11.81
N SER A 107 -18.93 10.88 11.67
CA SER A 107 -20.30 11.17 12.12
C SER A 107 -20.38 11.30 13.64
N GLY A 108 -19.70 10.42 14.39
CA GLY A 108 -19.60 10.51 15.85
C GLY A 108 -18.92 11.81 16.32
N LEU A 109 -17.81 12.21 15.68
CA LEU A 109 -17.15 13.49 15.96
C LEU A 109 -18.04 14.68 15.65
N LYS A 110 -18.81 14.64 14.55
CA LYS A 110 -19.77 15.70 14.21
C LYS A 110 -20.86 15.84 15.28
N GLU A 111 -21.36 14.72 15.80
CA GLU A 111 -22.36 14.73 16.86
C GLU A 111 -21.81 15.33 18.16
N GLN A 112 -20.61 14.92 18.58
CA GLN A 112 -19.94 15.50 19.75
C GLN A 112 -19.66 17.00 19.58
N LEU A 113 -19.22 17.43 18.38
CA LEU A 113 -19.00 18.84 18.07
C LEU A 113 -20.30 19.66 18.17
N ILE A 114 -21.42 19.12 17.69
CA ILE A 114 -22.74 19.76 17.82
C ILE A 114 -23.12 19.91 19.30
N GLN A 115 -22.89 18.88 20.13
CA GLN A 115 -23.16 18.94 21.57
C GLN A 115 -22.30 20.00 22.27
N LEU A 116 -21.03 20.10 21.90
CA LEU A 116 -20.13 21.12 22.42
C LEU A 116 -20.62 22.54 22.05
N TYR A 117 -20.98 22.78 20.78
CA TYR A 117 -21.52 24.07 20.37
C TYR A 117 -22.85 24.41 21.06
N LYS A 118 -23.73 23.43 21.28
CA LYS A 118 -24.97 23.64 22.05
C LYS A 118 -24.66 24.10 23.48
N ALA A 119 -23.68 23.49 24.14
CA ALA A 119 -23.28 23.87 25.50
C ALA A 119 -22.66 25.29 25.53
N LEU A 120 -21.75 25.60 24.60
CA LEU A 120 -21.12 26.92 24.48
C LEU A 120 -22.16 28.03 24.18
N LEU A 121 -23.06 27.80 23.23
CA LEU A 121 -24.11 28.76 22.87
C LEU A 121 -25.13 28.95 24.00
N SER A 122 -25.51 27.87 24.70
CA SER A 122 -26.40 27.94 25.87
C SER A 122 -25.79 28.80 26.97
N TYR A 123 -24.49 28.64 27.25
CA TYR A 123 -23.75 29.48 28.18
C TYR A 123 -23.77 30.95 27.74
N GLN A 124 -23.41 31.24 26.48
CA GLN A 124 -23.41 32.61 25.95
C GLN A 124 -24.81 33.27 25.99
N MET A 125 -25.86 32.55 25.63
CA MET A 125 -27.24 33.05 25.67
C MET A 125 -27.67 33.37 27.10
N LYS A 126 -27.40 32.47 28.05
CA LYS A 126 -27.69 32.72 29.47
C LYS A 126 -26.90 33.91 29.99
N SER A 127 -25.61 34.04 29.63
CA SER A 127 -24.77 35.16 30.08
C SER A 127 -25.30 36.50 29.57
N VAL A 128 -25.69 36.56 28.29
CA VAL A 128 -26.32 37.77 27.72
C VAL A 128 -27.65 38.07 28.39
N CYS A 129 -28.52 37.08 28.62
CA CYS A 129 -29.77 37.29 29.34
C CYS A 129 -29.53 37.84 30.77
N SER A 130 -28.49 37.37 31.46
CA SER A 130 -28.09 37.88 32.77
C SER A 130 -27.64 39.35 32.72
N TYR A 131 -26.89 39.78 31.70
CA TYR A 131 -26.40 41.17 31.57
C TYR A 131 -27.48 42.22 31.25
N TYR A 132 -28.61 41.80 30.69
CA TYR A 132 -29.68 42.69 30.21
C TYR A 132 -31.01 42.55 30.98
N GLN A 133 -31.11 41.65 31.96
CA GLN A 133 -32.27 41.58 32.87
C GLN A 133 -32.27 42.74 33.89
N ASN A 134 -33.47 43.13 34.33
CA ASN A 134 -33.69 44.26 35.26
C ASN A 134 -33.01 43.99 36.62
N ARG A 135 -32.16 44.89 37.10
CA ARG A 135 -31.27 44.69 38.28
C ARG A 135 -31.98 44.19 39.55
N GLY A 136 -33.22 44.61 39.80
CA GLY A 136 -34.01 44.16 40.96
C GLY A 136 -34.52 42.72 40.88
N PHE A 137 -34.77 42.21 39.66
CA PHE A 137 -35.23 40.83 39.43
C PHE A 137 -34.06 39.84 39.38
N VAL A 138 -32.89 40.29 38.91
CA VAL A 138 -31.62 39.55 38.99
C VAL A 138 -31.21 39.33 40.45
N PHE A 139 -31.33 40.37 41.29
CA PHE A 139 -31.08 40.29 42.74
C PHE A 139 -31.96 39.26 43.47
N LEU A 140 -33.24 39.13 43.08
CA LEU A 140 -34.17 38.12 43.62
C LEU A 140 -33.97 36.71 43.04
N LYS A 141 -33.36 36.58 41.86
CA LYS A 141 -33.11 35.30 41.20
C LYS A 141 -31.75 34.71 41.60
N ASP A 142 -30.75 35.55 41.86
CA ASP A 142 -29.43 35.18 42.39
C ASP A 142 -29.50 34.68 43.85
N LEU A 143 -30.59 35.01 44.56
CA LEU A 143 -30.97 34.47 45.88
C LEU A 143 -31.11 32.94 45.91
N VAL A 144 -31.31 32.28 44.76
CA VAL A 144 -31.67 30.85 44.65
C VAL A 144 -30.60 30.02 43.91
N GLN A 145 -29.38 30.54 43.68
CA GLN A 145 -28.31 29.83 42.93
C GLN A 145 -28.75 29.28 41.55
N LEU A 146 -29.74 29.91 40.90
CA LEU A 146 -30.45 29.31 39.76
C LEU A 146 -29.66 29.20 38.45
N HIS A 147 -28.45 29.79 38.33
CA HIS A 147 -27.67 29.70 37.09
C HIS A 147 -26.49 28.72 37.12
N ASP A 148 -26.06 28.23 38.29
CA ASP A 148 -24.93 27.29 38.46
C ASP A 148 -23.86 27.42 37.37
N TRP A 149 -23.25 28.61 37.26
CA TRP A 149 -22.27 28.88 36.20
C TRP A 149 -21.07 27.95 36.28
N ASN A 150 -20.69 27.54 37.49
CA ASN A 150 -19.66 26.54 37.72
C ASN A 150 -20.06 25.17 37.17
N GLY A 151 -21.25 24.66 37.49
CA GLY A 151 -21.70 23.37 36.93
C GLY A 151 -21.89 23.40 35.42
N GLN A 152 -22.28 24.54 34.83
CA GLN A 152 -22.32 24.70 33.37
C GLN A 152 -20.92 24.70 32.75
N LEU A 153 -19.95 25.37 33.39
CA LEU A 153 -18.57 25.39 32.93
C LEU A 153 -17.90 24.01 33.06
N ASP A 154 -18.17 23.30 34.16
CA ASP A 154 -17.72 21.91 34.36
C ASP A 154 -18.31 20.95 33.33
N ASN A 155 -19.59 21.13 32.97
CA ASN A 155 -20.21 20.37 31.89
C ASN A 155 -19.56 20.66 30.53
N ILE A 156 -19.23 21.93 30.24
CA ILE A 156 -18.48 22.32 29.04
C ILE A 156 -17.11 21.64 29.02
N ASN A 157 -16.36 21.72 30.12
CA ASN A 157 -15.05 21.10 30.26
C ASN A 157 -15.10 19.57 30.06
N LYS A 158 -16.14 18.91 30.58
CA LYS A 158 -16.34 17.46 30.42
C LYS A 158 -16.63 17.07 28.97
N ILE A 159 -17.51 17.81 28.28
CA ILE A 159 -17.82 17.58 26.86
C ILE A 159 -16.57 17.84 26.01
N GLU A 160 -15.84 18.91 26.31
CA GLU A 160 -14.57 19.26 25.66
C GLU A 160 -13.52 18.15 25.81
N ALA A 161 -13.29 17.64 27.03
CA ALA A 161 -12.32 16.57 27.27
C ALA A 161 -12.68 15.30 26.47
N THR A 162 -13.98 14.96 26.40
CA THR A 162 -14.47 13.82 25.63
C THR A 162 -14.23 14.00 24.13
N PHE A 163 -14.50 15.21 23.62
CA PHE A 163 -14.28 15.56 22.23
C PHE A 163 -12.80 15.54 21.85
N GLN A 164 -11.93 16.13 22.67
CA GLN A 164 -10.47 16.13 22.43
C GLN A 164 -9.88 14.72 22.42
N GLY A 165 -10.32 13.84 23.32
CA GLY A 165 -9.93 12.43 23.30
C GLY A 165 -10.32 11.73 22.00
N SER A 166 -11.56 11.95 21.56
CA SER A 166 -12.09 11.37 20.32
C SER A 166 -11.36 11.90 19.07
N VAL A 167 -11.02 13.19 19.04
CA VAL A 167 -10.22 13.81 17.97
C VAL A 167 -8.81 13.21 17.90
N THR A 168 -8.16 13.05 19.05
CA THR A 168 -6.81 12.50 19.13
C THR A 168 -6.76 11.06 18.64
N GLN A 169 -7.75 10.25 19.05
CA GLN A 169 -7.89 8.87 18.60
C GLN A 169 -8.14 8.79 17.08
N TYR A 170 -8.97 9.68 16.55
CA TYR A 170 -9.23 9.78 15.11
C TYR A 170 -7.97 10.11 14.29
N ASP A 171 -7.17 11.11 14.73
CA ASP A 171 -5.93 11.48 14.02
C ASP A 171 -4.88 10.35 14.08
N MET A 172 -4.75 9.68 15.23
CA MET A 172 -3.87 8.51 15.38
C MET A 172 -4.27 7.38 14.41
N GLN A 173 -5.56 7.10 14.29
CA GLN A 173 -6.06 5.99 13.46
C GLN A 173 -6.02 6.29 11.95
N GLN A 174 -6.09 7.56 11.55
CA GLN A 174 -5.81 7.95 10.17
C GLN A 174 -4.33 7.80 9.81
N ARG A 175 -3.42 8.21 10.72
CA ARG A 175 -1.97 8.12 10.46
C ARG A 175 -1.52 6.67 10.32
N THR A 176 -1.97 5.79 11.22
CA THR A 176 -1.63 4.36 11.15
C THR A 176 -2.17 3.71 9.87
N GLY A 177 -3.39 4.05 9.44
CA GLY A 177 -3.93 3.57 8.17
C GLY A 177 -3.10 4.01 6.95
N LEU A 178 -2.74 5.29 6.89
CA LEU A 178 -1.93 5.85 5.79
C LEU A 178 -0.52 5.27 5.76
N ASP A 179 0.12 5.12 6.92
CA ASP A 179 1.47 4.56 7.03
C ASP A 179 1.48 3.08 6.67
N GLN A 180 0.46 2.31 7.06
CA GLN A 180 0.33 0.90 6.69
C GLN A 180 0.10 0.72 5.18
N GLN A 181 -0.71 1.58 4.56
CA GLN A 181 -0.91 1.56 3.10
C GLN A 181 0.39 1.94 2.35
N LYS A 182 1.11 2.95 2.81
CA LYS A 182 2.41 3.33 2.24
C LYS A 182 3.45 2.22 2.41
N LEU A 183 3.52 1.57 3.57
CA LEU A 183 4.45 0.47 3.81
C LEU A 183 4.15 -0.74 2.92
N GLY A 184 2.87 -1.07 2.72
CA GLY A 184 2.46 -2.14 1.80
C GLY A 184 2.87 -1.83 0.36
N THR A 185 2.59 -0.61 -0.11
CA THR A 185 2.95 -0.18 -1.47
C THR A 185 4.47 -0.17 -1.68
N LEU A 186 5.25 0.27 -0.69
CA LEU A 186 6.72 0.20 -0.74
C LEU A 186 7.23 -1.24 -0.70
N GLY A 187 6.59 -2.13 0.06
CA GLY A 187 6.90 -3.55 0.09
C GLY A 187 6.72 -4.22 -1.26
N ASP A 188 5.61 -3.93 -1.94
CA ASP A 188 5.32 -4.45 -3.28
C ASP A 188 6.33 -3.92 -4.31
N ILE A 189 6.61 -2.62 -4.30
CA ILE A 189 7.62 -2.02 -5.18
C ILE A 189 9.00 -2.63 -4.94
N SER A 190 9.40 -2.81 -3.68
CA SER A 190 10.67 -3.46 -3.31
C SER A 190 10.73 -4.90 -3.83
N GLY A 191 9.64 -5.67 -3.69
CA GLY A 191 9.54 -7.03 -4.21
C GLY A 191 9.63 -7.10 -5.74
N HIS A 192 9.07 -6.11 -6.45
CA HIS A 192 9.20 -5.99 -7.91
C HIS A 192 10.64 -5.61 -8.32
N LEU A 193 11.27 -4.65 -7.62
CA LEU A 193 12.64 -4.23 -7.89
C LEU A 193 13.65 -5.36 -7.65
N GLN A 194 13.43 -6.22 -6.65
CA GLN A 194 14.32 -7.34 -6.35
C GLN A 194 14.30 -8.43 -7.45
N LYS A 195 13.23 -8.53 -8.25
CA LYS A 195 13.10 -9.53 -9.33
C LYS A 195 13.65 -9.05 -10.68
N LEU A 196 13.88 -7.74 -10.85
CA LEU A 196 14.43 -7.17 -12.10
C LEU A 196 15.84 -7.70 -12.46
N PRO A 197 16.81 -7.81 -11.52
CA PRO A 197 18.15 -8.28 -11.87
C PRO A 197 18.20 -9.73 -12.36
N SER A 198 17.29 -10.59 -11.87
CA SER A 198 17.19 -11.98 -12.34
C SER A 198 16.62 -12.02 -13.76
N ARG A 199 15.51 -11.32 -14.00
CA ARG A 199 14.89 -11.25 -15.32
C ARG A 199 15.83 -10.66 -16.38
N GLN A 200 16.63 -9.66 -16.01
CA GLN A 200 17.61 -9.06 -16.91
C GLN A 200 18.76 -10.04 -17.24
N ARG A 201 19.22 -10.83 -16.27
CA ARG A 201 20.23 -11.88 -16.51
C ARG A 201 19.71 -12.98 -17.42
N ASP A 202 18.47 -13.45 -17.19
CA ASP A 202 17.86 -14.50 -18.00
C ASP A 202 17.74 -14.07 -19.48
N LEU A 203 17.27 -12.84 -19.72
CA LEU A 203 17.19 -12.26 -21.07
C LEU A 203 18.57 -12.15 -21.73
N GLN A 204 19.58 -11.75 -20.97
CA GLN A 204 20.94 -11.63 -21.50
C GLN A 204 21.55 -13.01 -21.81
N GLU A 205 21.25 -14.04 -21.01
CA GLU A 205 21.68 -15.42 -21.30
C GLU A 205 20.98 -15.97 -22.53
N GLU A 206 19.68 -15.72 -22.68
CA GLU A 206 18.89 -16.11 -23.85
C GLU A 206 19.40 -15.43 -25.13
N GLU A 207 19.75 -14.14 -25.06
CA GLU A 207 20.35 -13.41 -26.19
C GLU A 207 21.69 -14.02 -26.61
N LYS A 208 22.56 -14.33 -25.65
CA LYS A 208 23.85 -14.98 -25.94
C LYS A 208 23.67 -16.41 -26.48
N ASN A 209 22.68 -17.14 -25.96
CA ASN A 209 22.32 -18.48 -26.46
C ASN A 209 21.84 -18.41 -27.91
N SER A 210 20.99 -17.42 -28.21
CA SER A 210 20.53 -17.13 -29.56
C SER A 210 21.70 -16.80 -30.50
N GLY A 211 22.67 -16.00 -30.05
CA GLY A 211 23.90 -15.70 -30.79
C GLY A 211 24.70 -16.96 -31.16
N CYS A 212 24.98 -17.82 -30.17
CA CYS A 212 25.67 -19.09 -30.38
C CYS A 212 24.94 -20.00 -31.38
N LEU A 213 23.61 -20.15 -31.25
CA LEU A 213 22.83 -20.97 -32.18
C LEU A 213 22.84 -20.42 -33.61
N LYS A 214 22.82 -19.09 -33.77
CA LYS A 214 22.91 -18.45 -35.09
C LYS A 214 24.24 -18.76 -35.77
N ASP A 215 25.35 -18.68 -35.04
CA ASP A 215 26.67 -18.96 -35.59
C ASP A 215 26.89 -20.45 -35.81
N LEU A 216 26.31 -21.31 -34.97
CA LEU A 216 26.37 -22.76 -35.17
C LEU A 216 25.63 -23.19 -36.46
N ARG A 217 24.50 -22.56 -36.75
CA ARG A 217 23.60 -22.91 -37.86
C ARG A 217 24.23 -22.61 -39.23
N LEU A 218 24.59 -23.66 -39.96
CA LEU A 218 24.95 -23.58 -41.39
C LEU A 218 23.71 -23.60 -42.31
N THR A 219 22.77 -24.47 -41.97
CA THR A 219 21.52 -24.71 -42.67
C THR A 219 20.51 -25.25 -41.65
N ASN A 220 19.25 -25.42 -42.04
CA ASN A 220 18.26 -26.11 -41.22
C ASN A 220 17.98 -27.49 -41.82
N PRO A 221 18.33 -28.59 -41.11
CA PRO A 221 18.10 -29.94 -41.60
C PRO A 221 16.64 -30.23 -42.00
N GLU A 222 15.66 -29.67 -41.31
CA GLU A 222 14.23 -29.83 -41.65
C GLU A 222 13.89 -29.16 -42.99
N ASP A 223 14.41 -27.94 -43.22
CA ASP A 223 14.21 -27.22 -44.48
C ASP A 223 14.93 -27.94 -45.63
N ASP A 224 16.11 -28.50 -45.37
CA ASP A 224 16.84 -29.32 -46.34
C ASP A 224 16.08 -30.60 -46.68
N MET A 225 15.56 -31.31 -45.69
CA MET A 225 14.73 -32.49 -45.91
C MET A 225 13.51 -32.17 -46.78
N LYS A 226 12.80 -31.10 -46.44
CA LYS A 226 11.62 -30.65 -47.19
C LYS A 226 11.98 -30.29 -48.63
N ARG A 227 13.05 -29.50 -48.83
CA ARG A 227 13.54 -29.15 -50.17
C ARG A 227 13.94 -30.38 -50.98
N ILE A 228 14.60 -31.37 -50.37
CA ILE A 228 14.98 -32.61 -51.04
C ILE A 228 13.73 -33.40 -51.43
N GLU A 229 12.75 -33.52 -50.52
CA GLU A 229 11.48 -34.18 -50.80
C GLU A 229 10.72 -33.50 -51.95
N ASP A 230 10.56 -32.17 -51.90
CA ASP A 230 9.86 -31.37 -52.91
C ASP A 230 10.55 -31.41 -54.28
N SER A 231 11.86 -31.68 -54.32
CA SER A 231 12.63 -31.83 -55.56
C SER A 231 12.48 -33.20 -56.24
N LYS A 232 11.77 -34.13 -55.61
CA LYS A 232 11.60 -35.52 -56.05
C LYS A 232 10.12 -35.84 -56.28
N ASP A 233 9.85 -37.04 -56.80
CA ASP A 233 8.49 -37.56 -56.93
C ASP A 233 7.83 -37.73 -55.56
N LEU A 234 6.49 -37.79 -55.56
CA LEU A 234 5.67 -37.97 -54.35
C LEU A 234 6.18 -39.13 -53.48
N LEU A 235 6.42 -38.86 -52.19
CA LEU A 235 6.76 -39.90 -51.21
C LEU A 235 5.56 -40.83 -50.98
N LEU A 236 5.59 -42.02 -51.57
CA LEU A 236 4.57 -43.04 -51.37
C LEU A 236 4.81 -43.78 -50.06
N HIS A 237 3.81 -43.83 -49.18
CA HIS A 237 3.90 -44.50 -47.88
C HIS A 237 4.36 -45.96 -48.00
N GLU A 238 3.77 -46.69 -48.96
CA GLU A 238 4.08 -48.09 -49.24
C GLU A 238 5.54 -48.33 -49.68
N SER A 239 6.22 -47.29 -50.19
CA SER A 239 7.60 -47.42 -50.69
C SER A 239 8.65 -47.58 -49.59
N PHE A 240 8.34 -47.17 -48.35
CA PHE A 240 9.28 -47.20 -47.23
C PHE A 240 8.78 -47.98 -46.01
N ILE A 241 7.47 -48.16 -45.82
CA ILE A 241 6.91 -48.75 -44.60
C ILE A 241 7.45 -50.16 -44.31
N TRP A 242 7.73 -50.95 -45.35
CA TRP A 242 8.26 -52.31 -45.25
C TRP A 242 9.56 -52.38 -44.44
N ILE A 243 10.37 -51.33 -44.45
CA ILE A 243 11.67 -51.33 -43.76
C ILE A 243 11.49 -51.37 -42.24
N LEU A 244 10.36 -50.84 -41.73
CA LEU A 244 10.11 -50.77 -40.30
C LEU A 244 9.85 -52.14 -39.67
N SER A 245 9.46 -53.12 -40.48
CA SER A 245 9.27 -54.52 -40.09
C SER A 245 10.46 -55.41 -40.50
N HIS A 246 11.51 -54.83 -41.09
CA HIS A 246 12.66 -55.59 -41.55
C HIS A 246 13.54 -55.99 -40.35
N PRO A 247 13.98 -57.26 -40.23
CA PRO A 247 14.74 -57.75 -39.07
C PRO A 247 15.97 -56.89 -38.72
N CYS A 248 16.77 -56.49 -39.71
CA CYS A 248 17.94 -55.63 -39.48
C CYS A 248 17.58 -54.23 -38.94
N PHE A 249 16.42 -53.69 -39.32
CA PHE A 249 15.99 -52.38 -38.85
C PHE A 249 15.44 -52.45 -37.43
N THR A 250 14.67 -53.50 -37.12
CA THR A 250 14.18 -53.74 -35.75
C THR A 250 15.31 -54.02 -34.78
N GLU A 251 16.32 -54.80 -35.21
CA GLU A 251 17.53 -55.06 -34.40
C GLU A 251 18.30 -53.77 -34.11
N TRP A 252 18.54 -52.94 -35.13
CA TRP A 252 19.17 -51.62 -34.96
C TRP A 252 18.38 -50.69 -34.03
N MET A 253 17.05 -50.76 -34.03
CA MET A 253 16.22 -49.85 -33.24
C MET A 253 16.07 -50.27 -31.76
N ASP A 254 16.13 -51.57 -31.48
CA ASP A 254 15.79 -52.13 -30.17
C ASP A 254 17.00 -52.71 -29.41
N ASP A 255 18.12 -53.02 -30.08
CA ASP A 255 19.32 -53.57 -29.44
C ASP A 255 20.33 -52.48 -29.01
N LYS A 256 21.06 -52.74 -27.91
CA LYS A 256 22.14 -51.87 -27.40
C LYS A 256 23.50 -52.16 -28.05
N GLY A 257 23.66 -53.29 -28.75
CA GLY A 257 24.92 -53.70 -29.40
C GLY A 257 25.12 -53.16 -30.81
N SER A 258 24.05 -53.00 -31.59
CA SER A 258 24.10 -52.57 -32.99
C SER A 258 23.73 -51.08 -33.16
N GLN A 259 24.74 -50.20 -33.19
CA GLN A 259 24.55 -48.74 -33.31
C GLN A 259 24.45 -48.22 -34.76
N PHE A 260 24.58 -49.11 -35.76
CA PHE A 260 24.78 -48.71 -37.15
C PHE A 260 23.90 -49.49 -38.12
N LEU A 261 23.20 -48.76 -38.99
CA LEU A 261 22.39 -49.31 -40.07
C LEU A 261 22.91 -48.79 -41.42
N TRP A 262 23.33 -49.72 -42.30
CA TRP A 262 23.80 -49.37 -43.64
C TRP A 262 22.80 -49.79 -44.72
N ILE A 263 22.20 -48.80 -45.40
CA ILE A 263 21.29 -49.03 -46.52
C ILE A 263 22.05 -48.88 -47.85
N LYS A 264 22.34 -50.01 -48.50
CA LYS A 264 23.01 -50.05 -49.80
C LYS A 264 22.00 -50.18 -50.94
N GLY A 265 22.29 -49.55 -52.08
CA GLY A 265 21.53 -49.73 -53.31
C GLY A 265 22.10 -48.88 -54.44
N ASP A 266 21.74 -49.21 -55.68
CA ASP A 266 22.24 -48.50 -56.87
C ASP A 266 21.71 -47.05 -56.93
N PRO A 267 22.39 -46.15 -57.66
CA PRO A 267 21.87 -44.81 -57.96
C PRO A 267 20.44 -44.89 -58.50
N GLY A 268 19.57 -43.98 -58.07
CA GLY A 268 18.17 -43.92 -58.52
C GLY A 268 17.19 -44.89 -57.83
N LYS A 269 17.63 -45.79 -56.94
CA LYS A 269 16.73 -46.75 -56.25
C LYS A 269 15.93 -46.19 -55.05
N GLY A 270 15.79 -44.87 -54.94
CA GLY A 270 14.94 -44.26 -53.90
C GLY A 270 15.51 -44.22 -52.47
N LYS A 271 16.81 -44.49 -52.25
CA LYS A 271 17.43 -44.51 -50.90
C LYS A 271 17.18 -43.25 -50.06
N THR A 272 17.27 -42.07 -50.68
CA THR A 272 17.02 -40.80 -49.99
C THR A 272 15.55 -40.68 -49.57
N MET A 273 14.62 -41.07 -50.44
CA MET A 273 13.17 -41.06 -50.13
C MET A 273 12.83 -42.08 -49.04
N LEU A 274 13.48 -43.24 -49.05
CA LEU A 274 13.39 -44.25 -47.99
C LEU A 274 13.82 -43.66 -46.63
N LEU A 275 14.96 -42.95 -46.58
CA LEU A 275 15.42 -42.28 -45.36
C LEU A 275 14.47 -41.16 -44.89
N ILE A 276 13.93 -40.35 -45.79
CA ILE A 276 12.93 -39.32 -45.45
C ILE A 276 11.69 -39.98 -44.84
N GLY A 277 11.20 -41.07 -45.42
CA GLY A 277 10.06 -41.82 -44.89
C GLY A 277 10.33 -42.40 -43.49
N ILE A 278 11.53 -42.96 -43.28
CA ILE A 278 11.96 -43.45 -41.96
C ILE A 278 12.00 -42.29 -40.95
N ILE A 279 12.62 -41.16 -41.29
CA ILE A 279 12.71 -39.99 -40.40
C ILE A 279 11.31 -39.51 -40.02
N LYS A 280 10.40 -39.32 -40.99
CA LYS A 280 9.02 -38.90 -40.71
C LYS A 280 8.29 -39.84 -39.76
N GLU A 281 8.46 -41.14 -39.94
CA GLU A 281 7.82 -42.11 -39.05
C GLU A 281 8.45 -42.15 -37.67
N LEU A 282 9.77 -42.02 -37.56
CA LEU A 282 10.46 -41.92 -36.27
C LEU A 282 10.06 -40.64 -35.52
N SER A 283 9.94 -39.50 -36.22
CA SER A 283 9.48 -38.24 -35.64
C SER A 283 8.03 -38.29 -35.14
N ARG A 284 7.18 -39.17 -35.71
CA ARG A 284 5.77 -39.33 -35.31
C ARG A 284 5.59 -40.17 -34.05
N ARG A 285 6.59 -40.95 -33.64
CA ARG A 285 6.46 -41.90 -32.52
C ARG A 285 6.41 -41.14 -31.17
N PRO A 286 5.31 -41.24 -30.41
CA PRO A 286 5.12 -40.47 -29.18
C PRO A 286 5.93 -40.98 -27.96
N HIS A 287 6.72 -42.04 -28.09
CA HIS A 287 7.16 -42.85 -26.93
C HIS A 287 8.65 -43.23 -26.83
N LYS A 288 9.58 -42.62 -27.59
CA LYS A 288 11.02 -42.75 -27.26
C LYS A 288 11.57 -41.41 -26.78
N SER A 289 12.13 -41.42 -25.57
CA SER A 289 12.67 -40.29 -24.81
C SER A 289 13.94 -39.66 -25.41
N SER A 290 14.20 -39.88 -26.70
CA SER A 290 15.47 -39.57 -27.34
C SER A 290 15.26 -38.57 -28.48
N PRO A 291 15.96 -37.42 -28.48
CA PRO A 291 15.88 -36.47 -29.58
C PRO A 291 16.42 -37.10 -30.88
N LEU A 292 15.69 -36.92 -31.99
CA LEU A 292 16.09 -37.41 -33.31
C LEU A 292 16.81 -36.28 -34.06
N SER A 293 18.08 -36.48 -34.40
CA SER A 293 18.83 -35.55 -35.24
C SER A 293 19.24 -36.24 -36.54
N PHE A 294 19.22 -35.49 -37.64
CA PHE A 294 19.57 -36.00 -38.96
C PHE A 294 20.28 -34.93 -39.80
N TYR A 295 21.02 -35.37 -40.81
CA TYR A 295 21.72 -34.48 -41.72
C TYR A 295 21.82 -35.12 -43.10
N PHE A 296 21.62 -34.32 -44.15
CA PHE A 296 21.73 -34.77 -45.53
C PHE A 296 23.01 -34.22 -46.17
N CYS A 297 24.02 -35.07 -46.36
CA CYS A 297 25.21 -34.71 -47.12
C CYS A 297 24.87 -34.54 -48.61
N GLN A 298 25.12 -33.36 -49.16
CA GLN A 298 24.87 -33.07 -50.58
C GLN A 298 26.19 -33.06 -51.35
N ALA A 299 26.45 -34.13 -52.12
CA ALA A 299 27.72 -34.31 -52.83
C ALA A 299 28.10 -33.14 -53.77
N THR A 300 27.10 -32.40 -54.26
CA THR A 300 27.28 -31.25 -55.14
C THR A 300 27.60 -29.94 -54.41
N ASP A 301 27.51 -29.89 -53.08
CA ASP A 301 27.82 -28.72 -52.27
C ASP A 301 28.94 -29.03 -51.27
N ALA A 302 30.15 -28.54 -51.55
CA ALA A 302 31.32 -28.72 -50.69
C ALA A 302 31.13 -28.12 -49.28
N LYS A 303 30.22 -27.14 -49.11
CA LYS A 303 29.91 -26.56 -47.80
C LYS A 303 29.06 -27.49 -46.93
N LEU A 304 28.30 -28.39 -47.56
CA LEU A 304 27.40 -29.35 -46.90
C LEU A 304 27.91 -30.80 -46.96
N ASN A 305 29.10 -31.03 -47.54
CA ASN A 305 29.69 -32.35 -47.71
C ASN A 305 31.06 -32.46 -47.00
N ASN A 306 31.12 -32.00 -45.75
CA ASN A 306 32.31 -32.12 -44.91
C ASN A 306 31.92 -32.46 -43.47
N ALA A 307 32.86 -33.05 -42.72
CA ALA A 307 32.61 -33.56 -41.37
C ALA A 307 32.20 -32.45 -40.38
N THR A 308 32.79 -31.25 -40.51
CA THR A 308 32.42 -30.09 -39.69
C THR A 308 30.96 -29.67 -39.92
N ALA A 309 30.49 -29.69 -41.16
CA ALA A 309 29.11 -29.34 -41.49
C ALA A 309 28.10 -30.34 -40.94
N VAL A 310 28.43 -31.64 -40.98
CA VAL A 310 27.64 -32.71 -40.37
C VAL A 310 27.53 -32.49 -38.85
N LEU A 311 28.66 -32.29 -38.17
CA LEU A 311 28.67 -32.04 -36.72
C LEU A 311 27.88 -30.77 -36.35
N ARG A 312 28.07 -29.66 -37.07
CA ARG A 312 27.31 -28.42 -36.84
C ARG A 312 25.81 -28.62 -37.00
N GLY A 313 25.40 -29.33 -38.05
CA GLY A 313 23.99 -29.62 -38.33
C GLY A 313 23.34 -30.49 -37.26
N LEU A 314 24.01 -31.59 -36.87
CA LEU A 314 23.51 -32.50 -35.83
C LEU A 314 23.46 -31.82 -34.46
N THR A 315 24.53 -31.12 -34.06
CA THR A 315 24.57 -30.38 -32.79
C THR A 315 23.52 -29.27 -32.77
N TYR A 316 23.32 -28.54 -33.87
CA TYR A 316 22.26 -27.54 -33.97
C TYR A 316 20.89 -28.14 -33.72
N GLN A 317 20.55 -29.23 -34.40
CA GLN A 317 19.24 -29.88 -34.26
C GLN A 317 19.03 -30.45 -32.86
N MET A 318 20.08 -31.01 -32.25
CA MET A 318 20.04 -31.49 -30.87
C MET A 318 19.82 -30.36 -29.86
N LEU A 319 20.49 -29.22 -30.03
CA LEU A 319 20.34 -28.06 -29.14
C LEU A 319 18.98 -27.37 -29.28
N VAL A 320 18.38 -27.37 -30.48
CA VAL A 320 17.02 -26.88 -30.69
C VAL A 320 16.01 -27.77 -29.97
N GLN A 321 16.20 -29.09 -29.98
CA GLN A 321 15.31 -30.04 -29.30
C GLN A 321 15.56 -30.07 -27.78
N GLN A 322 16.79 -29.84 -27.33
CA GLN A 322 17.17 -29.85 -25.93
C GLN A 322 18.02 -28.61 -25.58
N PRO A 323 17.37 -27.45 -25.33
CA PRO A 323 18.06 -26.18 -25.09
C PRO A 323 19.00 -26.19 -23.87
N SER A 324 18.76 -27.04 -22.87
CA SER A 324 19.61 -27.14 -21.67
C SER A 324 21.05 -27.53 -21.97
N LEU A 325 21.28 -28.24 -23.09
CA LEU A 325 22.61 -28.68 -23.49
C LEU A 325 23.49 -27.55 -24.03
N ILE A 326 22.91 -26.39 -24.37
CA ILE A 326 23.67 -25.27 -24.92
C ILE A 326 24.76 -24.78 -23.96
N SER A 327 24.54 -24.95 -22.65
CA SER A 327 25.50 -24.62 -21.60
C SER A 327 26.86 -25.33 -21.78
N HIS A 328 26.88 -26.54 -22.34
CA HIS A 328 28.12 -27.26 -22.63
C HIS A 328 28.89 -26.61 -23.79
N LEU A 329 28.18 -26.24 -24.85
CA LEU A 329 28.78 -25.56 -26.01
C LEU A 329 29.24 -24.13 -25.66
N ARG A 330 28.46 -23.43 -24.84
CA ARG A 330 28.73 -22.04 -24.42
C ARG A 330 30.04 -21.89 -23.64
N LYS A 331 30.49 -22.93 -22.91
CA LYS A 331 31.77 -22.90 -22.19
C LYS A 331 32.95 -22.56 -23.10
N GLU A 332 32.98 -23.14 -24.29
CA GLU A 332 34.05 -22.91 -25.27
C GLU A 332 33.71 -21.74 -26.20
N TYR A 333 32.45 -21.64 -26.62
CA TYR A 333 32.00 -20.56 -27.51
C TYR A 333 32.15 -19.17 -26.89
N ASP A 334 31.95 -19.00 -25.58
CA ASP A 334 32.11 -17.69 -24.93
C ASP A 334 33.56 -17.16 -24.99
N THR A 335 34.53 -18.05 -25.19
CA THR A 335 35.95 -17.69 -25.34
C THR A 335 36.36 -17.52 -26.80
N ALA A 336 35.94 -18.46 -27.66
CA ALA A 336 36.37 -18.52 -29.06
C ALA A 336 35.47 -17.72 -30.02
N GLY A 337 34.21 -17.49 -29.65
CA GLY A 337 33.19 -16.87 -30.49
C GLY A 337 32.88 -17.69 -31.76
N PRO A 338 32.46 -17.02 -32.86
CA PRO A 338 32.12 -17.68 -34.12
C PRO A 338 33.25 -18.53 -34.71
N LYS A 339 34.51 -18.18 -34.37
CA LYS A 339 35.70 -18.92 -34.82
C LYS A 339 35.77 -20.35 -34.29
N LEU A 340 34.99 -20.69 -33.25
CA LEU A 340 34.85 -22.07 -32.80
C LEU A 340 34.35 -22.99 -33.92
N PHE A 341 33.49 -22.45 -34.79
CA PHE A 341 32.83 -23.20 -35.85
C PHE A 341 33.50 -23.05 -37.22
N GLU A 342 34.58 -22.26 -37.29
CA GLU A 342 35.22 -21.86 -38.53
C GLU A 342 36.72 -22.18 -38.51
N GLY A 343 37.27 -22.50 -39.69
CA GLY A 343 38.70 -22.77 -39.84
C GLY A 343 39.10 -24.23 -39.69
N VAL A 344 40.42 -24.46 -39.76
CA VAL A 344 41.01 -25.80 -39.93
C VAL A 344 40.77 -26.70 -38.72
N ASN A 345 40.66 -26.12 -37.52
CA ASN A 345 40.50 -26.86 -36.27
C ASN A 345 39.03 -27.03 -35.84
N ALA A 346 38.06 -26.51 -36.61
CA ALA A 346 36.65 -26.51 -36.22
C ALA A 346 36.09 -27.92 -35.96
N PHE A 347 36.58 -28.93 -36.67
CA PHE A 347 36.20 -30.32 -36.41
C PHE A 347 36.69 -30.80 -35.03
N THR A 348 37.98 -30.61 -34.73
CA THR A 348 38.60 -31.02 -33.45
C THR A 348 38.04 -30.24 -32.26
N SER A 349 37.63 -28.99 -32.47
CA SER A 349 37.02 -28.17 -31.42
C SER A 349 35.56 -28.53 -31.12
N MET A 350 34.89 -29.33 -31.95
CA MET A 350 33.50 -29.75 -31.74
C MET A 350 33.34 -31.25 -31.45
N SER A 351 34.37 -32.05 -31.73
CA SER A 351 34.42 -33.49 -31.44
C SER A 351 34.85 -33.74 -30.01
#